data_AF-A0A5C6TUA1-F1
#
_entry.id   AF-A0A5C6TUA1-F1
#
_cell.length_a   1.000
_cell.length_b   1.000
_cell.length_c   1.000
_cell.angle_alpha   90.00
_cell.angle_beta   90.00
_cell.angle_gamma   90.00
#
_symmetry.space_group_name_H-M   'P 1'
#
loop_
_entity.id
_entity.type
_entity.pdbx_description
1 polymer ?
#
loop_
_entity_poly.entity_id
_entity_poly.type
_entity_poly.pdbx_seq_one_letter_code
_entity_poly.pdbx_strand_id
1 'polypeptide(L)'
;MGARYGHKRPRSYKTAAKVRDGLAGLNLPDGTTRPYRPVPADFRDAYIRMGWDGIDEYFGTNWRVIRRWIELVGRDELIAARAAYVEEQRAIRRERRNRLTAVKMARAEG
;
A
#
# COMPACT_ATOMS: atom_id res chain seq x y z
N MET A 1 -29.65 20.47 28.27
CA MET A 1 -28.82 19.30 27.95
C MET A 1 -27.37 19.73 27.84
N GLY A 2 -26.48 19.14 28.66
CA GLY A 2 -25.03 18.98 28.40
C GLY A 2 -24.09 20.16 28.66
N ALA A 3 -23.33 20.11 29.76
CA ALA A 3 -22.17 20.96 30.01
C ALA A 3 -20.92 20.13 30.38
N ARG A 4 -19.77 20.54 29.80
CA ARG A 4 -18.39 20.63 30.38
C ARG A 4 -17.26 19.64 29.97
N TYR A 5 -16.07 20.28 29.98
CA TYR A 5 -14.65 19.85 29.97
C TYR A 5 -14.05 19.43 28.60
N GLY A 6 -12.93 19.95 28.07
CA GLY A 6 -11.81 20.77 28.55
C GLY A 6 -10.50 20.16 28.03
N HIS A 7 -9.63 20.84 27.27
CA HIS A 7 -8.32 21.30 27.76
C HIS A 7 -7.55 22.13 26.70
N LYS A 8 -6.96 23.24 27.18
CA LYS A 8 -6.06 24.15 26.46
C LYS A 8 -4.70 23.50 26.17
N ARG A 9 -4.05 23.83 25.05
CA ARG A 9 -2.58 23.90 24.99
C ARG A 9 -2.12 25.18 24.27
N PRO A 10 -1.22 25.98 24.88
CA PRO A 10 -0.76 27.27 24.36
C PRO A 10 0.26 27.10 23.23
N ARG A 11 0.13 27.90 22.17
CA ARG A 11 1.11 28.02 21.08
C ARG A 11 2.21 29.00 21.48
N SER A 12 3.13 28.57 22.35
CA SER A 12 4.35 29.33 22.69
C SER A 12 5.58 28.52 22.30
N TYR A 13 6.18 28.87 21.16
CA TYR A 13 7.47 28.32 20.71
C TYR A 13 8.63 29.29 21.04
N LYS A 14 8.62 29.94 22.21
CA LYS A 14 9.65 30.95 22.55
C LYS A 14 10.99 30.39 23.08
N THR A 15 11.25 29.10 22.99
CA THR A 15 12.47 28.49 23.55
C THR A 15 13.29 27.63 22.58
N ALA A 16 13.14 27.79 21.26
CA ALA A 16 13.92 27.03 20.27
C ALA A 16 15.14 27.80 19.70
N ALA A 17 15.28 29.09 20.00
CA ALA A 17 16.26 29.97 19.35
C ALA A 17 17.71 29.84 19.87
N LYS A 18 17.99 29.02 20.90
CA LYS A 18 19.31 28.96 21.56
C LYS A 18 20.15 27.69 21.34
N VAL A 19 19.69 26.73 20.52
CA VAL A 19 20.42 25.46 20.29
C VAL A 19 21.04 25.39 18.88
N ARG A 20 20.89 26.43 18.05
CA ARG A 20 21.17 26.37 16.61
C ARG A 20 22.66 26.42 16.21
N ASP A 21 23.57 26.77 17.12
CA ASP A 21 24.98 27.04 16.76
C ASP A 21 25.91 25.81 16.80
N GLY A 22 25.43 24.62 17.17
CA GLY A 22 26.28 23.42 17.35
C GLY A 22 26.06 22.25 16.39
N LEU A 23 25.06 22.32 15.49
CA LEU A 23 24.56 21.14 14.74
C LEU A 23 24.73 21.24 13.21
N ALA A 24 25.41 22.27 12.71
CA ALA A 24 25.50 22.59 11.28
C ALA A 24 26.24 21.55 10.40
N GLY A 25 26.81 20.49 10.99
CA GLY A 25 27.53 19.43 10.27
C GLY A 25 26.85 18.06 10.23
N LEU A 26 25.73 17.88 10.94
CA LEU A 26 24.97 16.64 10.91
C LEU A 26 23.73 16.88 10.06
N ASN A 27 23.59 16.14 8.96
CA ASN A 27 22.38 16.13 8.12
C ASN A 27 21.23 15.43 8.87
N LEU A 28 20.89 15.98 10.04
CA LEU A 28 19.80 15.53 10.88
C LEU A 28 18.50 15.84 10.15
N PRO A 29 17.49 14.96 10.21
CA PRO A 29 16.14 15.36 9.87
C PRO A 29 15.86 16.64 10.66
N ASP A 30 15.37 17.66 9.98
CA ASP A 30 15.00 19.01 10.46
C ASP A 30 14.04 19.04 11.67
N GLY A 31 13.78 17.89 12.31
CA GLY A 31 12.88 17.69 13.43
C GLY A 31 11.42 17.98 13.10
N THR A 32 11.14 18.31 11.84
CA THR A 32 9.89 18.89 11.35
C THR A 32 9.34 18.14 10.14
N THR A 33 10.20 17.44 9.39
CA THR A 33 9.84 16.55 8.29
C THR A 33 9.75 15.11 8.79
N ARG A 34 8.53 14.58 8.78
CA ARG A 34 8.29 13.16 9.10
C ARG A 34 8.85 12.29 7.97
N PRO A 35 9.77 11.35 8.24
CA PRO A 35 10.32 10.50 7.20
C PRO A 35 9.22 9.67 6.54
N TYR A 36 9.35 9.49 5.23
CA TYR A 36 8.45 8.65 4.47
C TYR A 36 8.56 7.19 4.90
N ARG A 37 7.43 6.48 4.97
CA ARG A 37 7.43 5.04 5.25
C ARG A 37 8.22 4.29 4.16
N PRO A 38 9.17 3.41 4.49
CA PRO A 38 9.88 2.61 3.50
C PRO A 38 8.92 1.68 2.73
N VAL A 39 9.32 1.24 1.54
CA VAL A 39 8.58 0.22 0.77
C VAL A 39 8.76 -1.13 1.47
N PRO A 40 7.67 -1.86 1.79
CA PRO A 40 7.76 -3.23 2.28
C PRO A 40 8.38 -4.17 1.23
N ALA A 41 9.19 -5.15 1.67
CA ALA A 41 9.87 -6.07 0.76
C ALA A 41 8.90 -6.95 -0.06
N ASP A 42 7.74 -7.28 0.54
CA ASP A 42 6.67 -8.10 -0.03
C ASP A 42 5.67 -7.30 -0.88
N PHE A 43 5.85 -5.99 -0.99
CA PHE A 43 4.89 -5.11 -1.67
C PHE A 43 4.63 -5.53 -3.12
N ARG A 44 5.69 -5.89 -3.86
CA ARG A 44 5.60 -6.29 -5.27
C ARG A 44 4.69 -7.51 -5.43
N ASP A 45 4.94 -8.56 -4.64
CA ASP A 45 4.19 -9.81 -4.71
C ASP A 45 2.75 -9.64 -4.21
N ALA A 46 2.54 -8.84 -3.16
CA ALA A 46 1.21 -8.51 -2.67
C ALA A 46 0.39 -7.76 -3.74
N TYR A 47 0.99 -6.77 -4.41
CA TYR A 47 0.32 -6.00 -5.45
C TYR A 47 0.02 -6.83 -6.69
N ILE A 48 0.91 -7.73 -7.11
CA ILE A 48 0.65 -8.63 -8.24
C ILE A 48 -0.55 -9.54 -7.95
N ARG A 49 -0.62 -10.10 -6.74
CA ARG A 49 -1.69 -11.04 -6.35
C ARG A 49 -3.04 -10.37 -6.15
N MET A 50 -3.09 -9.24 -5.43
CA MET A 50 -4.33 -8.59 -5.03
C MET A 50 -4.73 -7.46 -5.99
N GLY A 51 -3.76 -6.68 -6.45
CA GLY A 51 -3.97 -5.48 -7.25
C GLY A 51 -4.23 -4.24 -6.41
N TRP A 52 -5.05 -3.33 -6.96
CA TRP A 52 -5.34 -2.04 -6.35
C TRP A 52 -6.37 -2.13 -5.22
N ASP A 53 -7.30 -3.09 -5.30
CA ASP A 53 -8.39 -3.25 -4.35
C ASP A 53 -7.89 -3.99 -3.09
N GLY A 54 -8.00 -3.36 -1.92
CA GLY A 54 -7.60 -3.90 -0.62
C GLY A 54 -6.10 -3.89 -0.28
N ILE A 55 -5.24 -3.35 -1.15
CA ILE A 55 -3.79 -3.27 -0.90
C ILE A 55 -3.46 -2.23 0.20
N ASP A 56 -4.27 -1.19 0.31
CA ASP A 56 -4.16 -0.15 1.32
C ASP A 56 -4.55 -0.66 2.70
N GLU A 57 -5.62 -1.47 2.78
CA GLU A 57 -6.02 -2.21 3.98
C GLU A 57 -4.94 -3.21 4.41
N TYR A 58 -4.39 -3.99 3.47
CA TYR A 58 -3.36 -4.99 3.76
C TYR A 58 -2.11 -4.39 4.40
N PHE A 59 -1.64 -3.24 3.91
CA PHE A 59 -0.46 -2.55 4.47
C PHE A 59 -0.80 -1.49 5.54
N GLY A 60 -2.09 -1.31 5.86
CA GLY A 60 -2.57 -0.31 6.80
C GLY A 60 -2.09 1.10 6.46
N THR A 61 -2.21 1.49 5.19
CA THR A 61 -1.70 2.77 4.70
C THR A 61 -2.67 3.45 3.74
N ASN A 62 -2.39 4.70 3.36
CA ASN A 62 -3.24 5.46 2.45
C ASN A 62 -2.84 5.23 0.99
N TRP A 63 -3.79 5.34 0.06
CA TRP A 63 -3.57 5.24 -1.39
C TRP A 63 -2.40 6.08 -1.93
N ARG A 64 -2.08 7.23 -1.32
CA ARG A 64 -0.92 8.06 -1.69
C ARG A 64 0.42 7.38 -1.42
N VAL A 65 0.52 6.63 -0.32
CA VAL A 65 1.72 5.86 0.03
C VAL A 65 1.87 4.69 -0.92
N ILE A 66 0.77 3.97 -1.22
CA ILE A 66 0.75 2.89 -2.21
C ILE A 66 1.21 3.40 -3.57
N ARG A 67 0.63 4.51 -4.05
CA ARG A 67 1.02 5.12 -5.33
C ARG A 67 2.52 5.43 -5.37
N ARG A 68 3.07 6.00 -4.30
CA ARG A 68 4.52 6.26 -4.23
C ARG A 68 5.33 4.96 -4.26
N TRP A 69 4.91 3.93 -3.54
CA TRP A 69 5.59 2.65 -3.57
C TRP A 69 5.58 2.03 -4.98
N ILE A 70 4.49 2.15 -5.73
CA ILE A 70 4.41 1.71 -7.14
C ILE A 70 5.45 2.43 -8.00
N GLU A 71 5.61 3.76 -7.84
CA GLU A 71 6.63 4.51 -8.58
C GLU A 71 8.05 4.07 -8.17
N LEU A 72 8.29 3.82 -6.88
CA LEU A 72 9.62 3.43 -6.37
C LEU A 72 10.06 2.02 -6.80
N VAL A 73 9.14 1.07 -6.95
CA VAL A 73 9.46 -0.32 -7.34
C VAL A 73 9.45 -0.55 -8.86
N GLY A 74 9.19 0.50 -9.65
CA GLY A 74 9.06 0.40 -11.10
C GLY A 74 7.62 0.10 -11.51
N ARG A 75 6.86 1.15 -11.82
CA ARG A 75 5.44 1.08 -12.16
C ARG A 75 5.17 0.17 -13.37
N ASP A 76 5.93 0.32 -14.44
CA ASP A 76 5.69 -0.38 -15.71
C ASP A 76 5.92 -1.89 -15.57
N GLU A 77 7.02 -2.27 -14.92
CA GLU A 77 7.31 -3.69 -14.63
C GLU A 77 6.24 -4.31 -13.73
N LEU A 78 5.77 -3.56 -12.73
CA LEU A 78 4.74 -4.03 -11.80
C LEU A 78 3.40 -4.26 -12.53
N ILE A 79 3.03 -3.36 -13.44
CA ILE A 79 1.82 -3.49 -14.27
C ILE A 79 1.96 -4.69 -15.20
N ALA A 80 3.10 -4.87 -15.85
CA ALA A 80 3.35 -6.01 -16.74
C ALA A 80 3.28 -7.35 -15.98
N ALA A 81 3.94 -7.43 -14.83
CA ALA A 81 3.91 -8.63 -13.98
C ALA A 81 2.49 -8.96 -13.51
N ARG A 82 1.70 -7.94 -13.13
CA ARG A 82 0.30 -8.14 -12.76
C ARG A 82 -0.55 -8.59 -13.94
N ALA A 83 -0.35 -8.04 -15.13
CA ALA A 83 -1.07 -8.45 -16.32
C ALA A 83 -0.83 -9.94 -16.64
N ALA A 84 0.43 -10.39 -16.55
CA ALA A 84 0.80 -11.79 -16.74
C ALA A 84 0.11 -12.71 -15.71
N TYR A 85 0.17 -12.33 -14.43
CA TYR A 85 -0.50 -13.08 -13.36
C TYR A 85 -2.02 -13.17 -13.58
N VAL A 86 -2.67 -12.07 -13.94
CA VAL A 86 -4.12 -12.07 -14.18
C VAL A 86 -4.49 -12.97 -15.35
N GLU A 87 -3.69 -12.99 -16.42
CA GLU A 87 -3.94 -13.84 -17.58
C GLU A 87 -3.79 -15.32 -17.26
N GLU A 88 -2.74 -15.70 -16.53
CA GLU A 88 -2.57 -17.06 -16.02
C GLU A 88 -3.79 -17.49 -15.18
N GLN A 89 -4.21 -16.64 -14.25
CA GLN A 89 -5.36 -16.90 -13.39
C GLN A 89 -6.69 -16.97 -14.18
N ARG A 90 -6.80 -16.29 -15.32
CA ARG A 90 -7.96 -16.42 -16.23
C ARG A 90 -7.93 -17.74 -16.98
N ALA A 91 -6.76 -18.17 -17.46
CA ALA A 91 -6.60 -19.46 -18.13
C ALA A 91 -7.00 -20.62 -17.20
N ILE A 92 -6.49 -20.63 -15.96
CA ILE A 92 -6.82 -21.64 -14.95
C ILE A 92 -8.33 -21.69 -14.68
N ARG A 93 -8.98 -20.53 -14.51
CA ARG A 93 -10.43 -20.46 -14.28
C ARG A 93 -11.23 -20.98 -15.47
N ARG A 94 -10.77 -20.70 -16.69
CA ARG A 94 -11.40 -21.18 -17.93
C ARG A 94 -11.31 -22.71 -18.02
N GLU A 95 -10.14 -23.27 -17.78
CA GLU A 95 -9.93 -24.72 -17.79
C GLU A 95 -10.81 -25.42 -16.75
N ARG A 96 -10.83 -24.92 -15.51
CA ARG A 96 -11.70 -25.47 -14.45
C ARG A 96 -13.17 -25.45 -14.86
N ARG A 97 -13.63 -24.34 -15.45
CA ARG A 97 -15.02 -24.23 -15.94
C ARG A 97 -15.31 -25.28 -17.01
N ASN A 98 -14.43 -25.42 -18.02
CA ASN A 98 -14.61 -26.37 -19.10
C ASN A 98 -14.68 -27.82 -18.57
N ARG A 99 -13.80 -28.18 -17.63
CA ARG A 99 -13.80 -29.51 -17.00
C ARG A 99 -15.11 -29.77 -16.25
N LEU A 100 -15.59 -28.80 -15.49
CA LEU A 100 -16.86 -28.94 -14.76
C LEU A 100 -18.05 -29.07 -15.72
N THR A 101 -18.05 -28.34 -16.83
CA THR A 101 -19.08 -28.45 -17.86
C THR A 101 -19.05 -29.84 -18.51
N ALA A 102 -17.87 -30.36 -18.89
CA ALA A 102 -17.75 -31.69 -19.48
C ALA A 102 -18.26 -32.80 -18.54
N VAL A 103 -17.93 -32.73 -17.25
CA VAL A 103 -18.44 -33.68 -16.24
C VAL A 103 -19.97 -33.60 -16.12
N LYS A 104 -20.55 -32.40 -16.17
CA LYS A 104 -22.01 -32.22 -16.14
C LYS A 104 -22.68 -32.81 -17.38
N MET A 105 -22.11 -32.61 -18.57
CA MET A 105 -22.64 -33.16 -19.82
C MET A 105 -22.59 -34.69 -19.82
N ALA A 106 -21.46 -35.28 -19.43
CA ALA A 106 -21.31 -36.74 -19.37
C ALA A 106 -22.29 -37.40 -18.37
N ARG A 107 -22.67 -36.70 -17.29
CA ARG A 107 -23.68 -37.18 -16.34
C ARG A 107 -25.12 -37.04 -16.85
N ALA A 108 -25.38 -36.16 -17.81
CA ALA A 108 -26.71 -35.97 -18.38
C ALA A 108 -27.03 -36.96 -19.52
N GLU A 109 -25.99 -37.58 -20.11
CA GLU A 109 -26.09 -38.47 -21.26
C GLU A 109 -26.15 -39.97 -20.90
N GLY A 110 -25.94 -40.33 -19.63
CA GLY A 110 -26.01 -41.71 -19.13
C GLY A 110 -27.07 -41.89 -18.05
#